data_AF-A0A3B0PN52-F1
#
_entry.id   AF-A0A3B0PN52-F1
#
_cell.length_a   1.000
_cell.length_b   1.000
_cell.length_c   1.000
_cell.angle_alpha   90.00
_cell.angle_beta   90.00
_cell.angle_gamma   90.00
#
_symmetry.space_group_name_H-M   'P 1'
#
loop_
_entity.id
_entity.type
_entity.pdbx_description
1 polymer ?
#
loop_
_entity_poly.entity_id
_entity_poly.type
_entity_poly.pdbx_seq_one_letter_code
_entity_poly.pdbx_strand_id
1 'polypeptide(L)' 'MGNISTIFTGEFIHQNMQSHLFKFPVYNGGTNFTGFYKYFNQEKGKIVMSSRGIGAGFANYVDCNFW' A
#
# COMPACT_ATOMS: atom_id res chain seq x y z
N MET A 1 -1.22 -14.47 13.37
CA MET A 1 -0.28 -13.40 12.97
C MET A 1 0.30 -12.62 14.15
N GLY A 2 -0.47 -12.32 15.22
CA GLY A 2 0.02 -11.49 16.34
C GLY A 2 1.30 -11.95 17.07
N ASN A 3 1.73 -13.21 16.92
CA ASN A 3 2.94 -13.74 17.58
C ASN A 3 4.20 -13.70 16.69
N ILE A 4 4.07 -13.40 15.39
CA ILE A 4 5.17 -13.46 14.42
C ILE A 4 5.28 -12.21 13.53
N SER A 5 4.32 -11.28 13.65
CA SER A 5 4.24 -10.09 12.80
C SER A 5 3.45 -8.99 13.48
N THR A 6 3.88 -7.75 13.29
CA THR A 6 3.10 -6.56 13.62
C THR A 6 2.16 -6.22 12.47
N ILE A 7 0.88 -6.00 12.77
CA ILE A 7 -0.12 -5.56 11.80
C ILE A 7 -0.47 -4.11 12.10
N PHE A 8 -0.53 -3.29 11.07
CA PHE A 8 -1.04 -1.92 11.13
C PHE A 8 -1.88 -1.63 9.89
N THR A 9 -2.76 -0.64 10.00
CA THR A 9 -3.56 -0.14 8.87
C THR A 9 -2.94 1.17 8.39
N GLY A 10 -2.75 1.31 7.08
CA GLY A 10 -2.18 2.52 6.47
C GLY A 10 -3.12 3.73 6.48
N GLU A 11 -2.62 4.85 5.99
CA GLU A 11 -3.36 6.11 5.87
C GLU A 11 -3.89 6.33 4.45
N PHE A 12 -5.09 6.89 4.35
CA PHE A 12 -5.76 7.11 3.08
C PHE A 12 -5.22 8.34 2.31
N ILE A 13 -5.03 8.20 1.00
CA ILE A 13 -4.67 9.30 0.08
C ILE A 13 -5.72 9.45 -1.01
N HIS A 14 -6.24 10.66 -1.15
CA HIS A 14 -7.16 11.01 -2.22
C HIS A 14 -6.48 10.94 -3.60
N GLN A 15 -7.23 10.48 -4.61
CA GLN A 15 -6.73 10.29 -5.98
C GLN A 15 -6.23 11.59 -6.63
N ASN A 16 -6.83 12.75 -6.30
CA ASN A 16 -6.40 14.05 -6.82
C ASN A 16 -5.01 14.50 -6.32
N MET A 17 -4.48 13.85 -5.28
CA MET A 17 -3.11 14.06 -4.81
C MET A 17 -2.11 13.12 -5.49
N GLN A 18 -2.56 12.20 -6.33
CA GLN A 18 -1.72 11.23 -7.02
C GLN A 18 -1.37 11.73 -8.42
N SER A 19 -0.17 11.40 -8.90
CA SER A 19 0.30 11.77 -10.24
C SER A 19 1.31 10.74 -10.75
N HIS A 20 1.28 10.45 -12.05
CA HIS A 20 2.26 9.56 -12.70
C HIS A 20 3.70 10.10 -12.68
N LEU A 21 3.88 11.39 -12.36
CA LEU A 21 5.20 12.01 -12.20
C LEU A 21 5.82 11.75 -10.81
N PHE A 22 5.05 11.21 -9.87
CA PHE A 22 5.55 10.88 -8.54
C PHE A 22 6.17 9.49 -8.48
N LYS A 23 6.85 9.20 -7.37
CA LYS A 23 7.76 8.05 -7.25
C LYS A 23 7.17 6.88 -6.48
N PHE A 24 6.37 7.13 -5.45
CA PHE A 24 6.01 6.09 -4.49
C PHE A 24 4.62 5.54 -4.80
N PRO A 25 4.47 4.24 -5.10
CA PRO A 25 3.17 3.66 -5.39
C PRO A 25 2.25 3.75 -4.17
N VAL A 26 0.96 3.95 -4.41
CA VAL A 26 -0.07 4.02 -3.36
C VAL A 26 -0.85 2.70 -3.31
N TYR A 27 -0.84 2.00 -2.18
CA TYR A 27 -1.56 0.75 -1.97
C TYR A 27 -2.77 0.95 -1.04
N ASN A 28 -3.98 0.91 -1.61
CA ASN A 28 -5.24 1.15 -0.88
C ASN A 28 -6.12 -0.09 -0.67
N GLY A 29 -5.54 -1.30 -0.74
CA GLY A 29 -6.28 -2.56 -0.53
C GLY A 29 -6.97 -3.11 -1.78
N GLY A 30 -6.43 -2.82 -2.96
CA GLY A 30 -6.67 -3.58 -4.19
C GLY A 30 -5.53 -4.58 -4.46
N THR A 31 -5.66 -5.34 -5.55
CA THR A 31 -4.62 -6.30 -5.97
C THR A 31 -3.37 -5.60 -6.54
N ASN A 32 -3.46 -4.32 -6.90
CA ASN A 32 -2.38 -3.50 -7.43
C ASN A 32 -2.45 -2.07 -6.86
N PHE A 33 -1.37 -1.29 -7.04
CA PHE A 33 -1.34 0.12 -6.64
C PHE A 33 -2.32 0.96 -7.48
N THR A 34 -2.83 2.06 -6.91
CA THR A 34 -3.83 2.92 -7.56
C THR A 34 -3.26 4.14 -8.26
N GLY A 35 -1.99 4.44 -8.01
CA GLY A 35 -1.26 5.58 -8.57
C GLY A 35 0.03 5.81 -7.79
N PHE A 36 0.62 7.00 -7.96
CA PHE A 36 1.86 7.36 -7.26
C PHE A 36 1.70 8.65 -6.47
N TYR A 37 2.42 8.74 -5.34
CA TYR A 37 2.43 9.87 -4.43
C TYR A 37 3.86 10.38 -4.18
N LYS A 38 3.95 11.66 -3.79
CA LYS A 38 5.23 12.36 -3.62
C LYS A 38 6.03 11.86 -2.43
N TYR A 39 5.36 11.38 -1.39
CA TYR A 39 5.96 10.89 -0.15
C TYR A 39 5.64 9.40 0.05
N PHE A 40 6.43 8.72 0.88
CA PHE A 40 6.17 7.36 1.35
C PHE A 40 5.97 7.40 2.86
N ASN A 41 5.17 6.49 3.40
CA ASN A 41 5.05 6.27 4.84
C ASN A 41 5.43 4.82 5.23
N GLN A 42 5.66 3.95 4.24
CA GLN A 42 6.14 2.59 4.42
C GLN A 42 7.46 2.35 3.69
N GLU A 43 8.41 1.75 4.40
CA GLU A 43 9.62 1.20 3.80
C GLU A 43 9.32 -0.08 3.02
N LYS A 44 10.19 -0.37 2.05
CA LYS A 44 10.18 -1.62 1.27
C LYS A 44 10.29 -2.87 2.16
N GLY A 45 9.98 -4.02 1.57
CA GLY A 45 10.12 -5.32 2.21
C GLY A 45 8.94 -5.71 3.09
N LYS A 46 7.74 -5.16 2.80
CA LYS A 46 6.53 -5.42 3.57
C LYS A 46 5.51 -6.22 2.77
N ILE A 47 4.74 -7.03 3.49
CA ILE A 47 3.53 -7.67 2.96
C ILE A 47 2.36 -6.73 3.15
N VAL A 48 1.70 -6.36 2.06
CA VAL A 48 0.47 -5.58 2.07
C VAL A 48 -0.70 -6.51 1.80
N MET A 49 -1.73 -6.44 2.63
CA MET A 49 -2.95 -7.22 2.46
C MET A 49 -4.14 -6.31 2.23
N SER A 50 -4.94 -6.64 1.23
CA SER A 50 -6.22 -6.01 0.99
C SER A 50 -7.20 -6.39 2.10
N SER A 51 -7.64 -5.42 2.89
CA SER A 51 -8.55 -5.69 4.02
C SER A 51 -10.04 -5.65 3.63
N ARG A 52 -10.37 -5.15 2.43
CA ARG A 52 -11.74 -4.89 1.96
C ARG A 52 -11.86 -5.05 0.44
N GLY A 53 -13.09 -5.05 -0.07
CA GLY A 53 -13.40 -5.08 -1.51
C GLY A 53 -13.24 -6.46 -2.15
N ILE A 54 -13.34 -6.53 -3.48
CA ILE A 54 -13.23 -7.78 -4.26
C ILE A 54 -11.87 -8.46 -4.05
N GLY A 55 -10.82 -7.68 -3.74
CA GLY A 55 -9.48 -8.18 -3.46
C GLY A 55 -9.23 -8.58 -2.01
N ALA A 56 -10.23 -8.58 -1.11
CA ALA A 56 -10.00 -8.86 0.31
C ALA A 56 -9.25 -10.19 0.53
N GLY A 57 -8.22 -10.15 1.37
CA GLY A 57 -7.31 -11.28 1.62
C GLY A 57 -6.16 -11.42 0.62
N PHE A 58 -6.16 -10.67 -0.50
CA PHE A 58 -5.04 -10.67 -1.44
C PHE A 58 -3.79 -10.05 -0.79
N ALA A 59 -2.66 -10.75 -0.88
CA ALA A 59 -1.39 -10.36 -0.29
C ALA A 59 -0.34 -10.09 -1.38
N ASN A 60 0.36 -8.96 -1.25
CA ASN A 60 1.47 -8.56 -2.12
C ASN A 60 2.73 -8.35 -1.28
N TYR A 61 3.88 -8.81 -1.80
CA TYR A 61 5.17 -8.36 -1.29
C TYR A 61 5.61 -7.11 -2.07
N VAL A 62 5.91 -6.03 -1.36
CA VAL A 62 6.27 -4.75 -1.95
C VAL A 62 7.75 -4.47 -1.69
N ASP A 63 8.57 -4.47 -2.75
CA ASP A 63 10.04 -4.34 -2.66
C ASP A 63 10.55 -2.91 -2.93
N CYS A 64 9.65 -1.92 -2.89
CA CYS A 64 9.97 -0.49 -2.96
C CYS A 64 9.30 0.27 -1.81
N ASN A 65 9.77 1.47 -1.49
CA ASN A 65 9.08 2.32 -0.53
C ASN A 65 7.74 2.76 -1.13
N PHE A 66 6.71 2.84 -0.31
CA PHE A 66 5.33 3.05 -0.77
C PHE A 66 4.51 3.87 0.22
N TRP A 67 3.36 4.32 -0.26
CA TRP A 67 2.31 4.89 0.58
C TRP A 67 1.18 3.88 0.77
#